data_AF-A0A853BRA1-F1
#
_entry.id   AF-A0A853BRA1-F1
#
_cell.length_a   1.000
_cell.length_b   1.000
_cell.length_c   1.000
_cell.angle_alpha   90.00
_cell.angle_beta   90.00
_cell.angle_gamma   90.00
#
_symmetry.space_group_name_H-M   'P 1'
#
loop_
_entity.id
_entity.type
_entity.pdbx_description
1 polymer ?
#
loop_
_entity_poly.entity_id
_entity_poly.type
_entity_poly.pdbx_seq_one_letter_code
_entity_poly.pdbx_strand_id
1 'polypeptide(L)'
;MTAREDMGARSRSSQRLSPERVRAQEFSRASLGRRGYNEEEVRLFIGRVAEDLAASDAEKASLRAEIDRLRRRYREQNHSAASVEGPPAEAVNLLSAAQQQADAYVAQAQEYCRQLTVQARRQAEDILVEARDQAGAAADEAARGYRAGAGSSYTREVEEMERRVAWIQTFCRAVQIQMQAASDAFSQEIARLSDFSTLSAERDGRRPDSPDGLGGPQRAPQHAAPASAAGPLGAAGPAAPPGPPVPAGPVGPGHGIGPDVDAVPQSRYAGGHDSDRRAHDDSGAAWLPRG
;
A
#
# COMPACT_ATOMS: atom_id res chain seq x y z
N MET A 1 51.69 5.02 -15.58
CA MET A 1 52.17 6.41 -15.65
C MET A 1 52.29 6.77 -17.12
N THR A 2 51.64 7.75 -17.74
CA THR A 2 50.83 8.91 -17.31
C THR A 2 49.85 9.24 -18.43
N ALA A 3 48.59 9.46 -18.07
CA ALA A 3 47.57 10.08 -18.90
C ALA A 3 47.85 11.58 -19.06
N ARG A 4 47.67 12.15 -20.25
CA ARG A 4 47.36 13.58 -20.39
C ARG A 4 46.82 13.96 -21.77
N GLU A 5 45.59 14.50 -21.74
CA GLU A 5 45.05 15.52 -22.64
C GLU A 5 44.73 15.18 -24.11
N ASP A 6 43.48 14.77 -24.36
CA ASP A 6 42.80 15.14 -25.61
C ASP A 6 41.29 15.40 -25.42
N MET A 7 40.94 16.23 -24.43
CA MET A 7 39.55 16.55 -24.07
C MET A 7 39.24 18.06 -24.14
N GLY A 8 40.09 18.86 -24.82
CA GLY A 8 39.96 20.32 -24.93
C GLY A 8 39.27 20.84 -26.21
N ALA A 9 39.19 20.04 -27.27
CA ALA A 9 38.72 20.53 -28.58
C ALA A 9 37.19 20.62 -28.71
N ARG A 10 36.42 19.86 -27.92
CA ARG A 10 34.95 19.90 -27.91
C ARG A 10 34.35 21.06 -27.10
N SER A 11 35.19 21.87 -26.44
CA SER A 11 34.73 22.91 -25.51
C SER A 11 34.50 24.30 -26.13
N ARG A 12 34.83 24.51 -27.41
CA ARG A 12 34.65 25.83 -28.08
C ARG A 12 33.38 25.96 -28.91
N SER A 13 32.76 24.84 -29.31
CA SER A 13 31.53 24.80 -30.11
C SER A 13 30.24 24.91 -29.28
N SER A 14 30.33 25.00 -27.95
CA SER A 14 29.22 25.40 -27.06
C SER A 14 29.41 26.81 -26.49
N GLN A 15 30.29 27.64 -27.10
CA GLN A 15 30.30 29.06 -26.79
C GLN A 15 28.92 29.64 -27.13
N ARG A 16 28.24 30.13 -26.11
CA ARG A 16 26.90 30.70 -26.20
C ARG A 16 26.84 31.74 -27.33
N LEU A 17 25.86 31.58 -28.22
CA LEU A 17 25.57 32.56 -29.24
C LEU A 17 25.06 33.83 -28.55
N SER A 18 25.70 34.97 -28.85
CA SER A 18 25.24 36.31 -28.47
C SER A 18 24.55 36.95 -29.66
N PRO A 19 23.54 37.82 -29.46
CA PRO A 19 22.89 38.56 -30.55
C PRO A 19 23.88 39.27 -31.49
N GLU A 20 24.94 39.88 -30.95
CA GLU A 20 25.97 40.56 -31.73
C GLU A 20 26.79 39.58 -32.56
N ARG A 21 27.07 38.41 -32.00
CA ARG A 21 27.82 37.35 -32.69
C ARG A 21 27.01 36.74 -33.83
N VAL A 22 25.69 36.61 -33.66
CA VAL A 22 24.78 36.16 -34.72
C VAL A 22 24.76 37.17 -35.86
N ARG A 23 24.71 38.48 -35.56
CA ARG A 23 24.78 39.55 -36.57
C ARG A 23 26.10 39.60 -37.33
N ALA A 24 27.20 39.27 -36.66
CA ALA A 24 28.54 39.24 -37.26
C ALA A 24 28.88 37.90 -37.96
N GLN A 25 27.95 36.95 -38.02
CA GLN A 25 28.20 35.64 -38.62
C GLN A 25 28.25 35.75 -40.15
N GLU A 26 29.43 35.48 -40.71
CA GLU A 26 29.61 35.37 -42.16
C GLU A 26 29.38 33.94 -42.64
N PHE A 27 28.74 33.80 -43.80
CA PHE A 27 28.54 32.52 -44.49
C PHE A 27 29.38 32.47 -45.77
N SER A 28 30.08 31.36 -45.99
CA SER A 28 30.83 31.15 -47.23
C SER A 28 29.89 30.99 -48.43
N ARG A 29 30.24 31.59 -49.57
CA ARG A 29 29.47 31.43 -50.83
C ARG A 29 29.47 29.97 -51.28
N ALA A 30 28.39 29.56 -51.94
CA ALA A 30 28.29 28.21 -52.50
C ALA A 30 29.40 27.97 -53.54
N SER A 31 30.02 26.78 -53.50
CA SER A 31 31.01 26.34 -54.49
C SER A 31 30.40 26.35 -55.91
N LEU A 32 31.18 26.74 -56.92
CA LEU A 32 30.73 26.81 -58.32
C LEU A 32 29.92 25.57 -58.72
N GLY A 33 28.71 25.80 -59.26
CA GLY A 33 27.82 24.74 -59.76
C GLY A 33 26.70 24.30 -58.80
N ARG A 34 26.61 24.84 -57.57
CA ARG A 34 25.48 24.61 -56.65
C ARG A 34 24.71 25.90 -56.39
N ARG A 35 23.37 25.84 -56.36
CA ARG A 35 22.52 26.96 -55.93
C ARG A 35 22.71 27.21 -54.43
N GLY A 36 23.11 28.42 -54.06
CA GLY A 36 23.18 28.88 -52.66
C GLY A 36 21.88 29.54 -52.22
N TYR A 37 21.79 29.84 -50.92
CA TYR A 37 20.69 30.63 -50.36
C TYR A 37 20.76 32.09 -50.85
N ASN A 38 19.61 32.76 -50.92
CA ASN A 38 19.54 34.19 -51.19
C ASN A 38 20.17 34.99 -50.03
N GLU A 39 21.20 35.76 -50.31
CA GLU A 39 21.98 36.51 -49.32
C GLU A 39 21.14 37.55 -48.57
N GLU A 40 20.14 38.15 -49.24
CA GLU A 40 19.24 39.13 -48.64
C GLU A 40 18.26 38.48 -47.66
N GLU A 41 17.66 37.36 -48.03
CA GLU A 41 16.76 36.59 -47.16
C GLU A 41 17.50 36.06 -45.94
N VAL A 42 18.72 35.57 -46.12
CA VAL A 42 19.59 35.11 -45.03
C VAL A 42 19.93 36.27 -44.09
N ARG A 43 20.28 37.45 -44.62
CA ARG A 43 20.53 38.63 -43.78
C ARG A 43 19.32 39.06 -42.97
N LEU A 44 18.13 39.08 -43.56
CA LEU A 44 16.88 39.40 -42.86
C LEU A 44 16.58 38.38 -41.75
N PHE A 45 16.80 37.08 -42.04
CA PHE A 45 16.61 36.01 -41.06
C PHE A 45 17.60 36.13 -39.89
N ILE A 46 18.89 36.40 -40.14
CA ILE A 46 19.89 36.64 -39.09
C ILE A 46 19.49 37.82 -38.21
N GLY A 47 19.01 38.92 -38.82
CA GLY A 47 18.53 40.10 -38.09
C GLY A 47 17.42 39.75 -37.10
N ARG A 48 16.40 39.04 -37.57
CA ARG A 48 15.28 38.56 -36.74
C ARG A 48 15.73 37.61 -35.63
N VAL A 49 16.59 36.63 -35.95
CA VAL A 49 17.10 35.68 -34.95
C VAL A 49 17.92 36.40 -33.88
N ALA A 50 18.71 37.40 -34.26
CA ALA A 50 19.46 38.21 -33.30
C ALA A 50 18.54 39.05 -32.39
N GLU A 51 17.44 39.59 -32.92
CA GLU A 51 16.42 40.30 -32.13
C GLU A 51 15.69 39.38 -31.15
N ASP A 52 15.23 38.21 -31.61
CA ASP A 52 14.56 37.21 -30.78
C ASP A 52 15.49 36.68 -29.68
N LEU A 53 16.78 36.50 -30.00
CA LEU A 53 17.80 36.10 -29.03
C LEU A 53 18.06 37.20 -27.99
N ALA A 54 18.11 38.48 -28.41
CA ALA A 54 18.27 39.61 -27.50
C ALA A 54 17.07 39.75 -26.55
N ALA A 55 15.85 39.59 -27.07
CA ALA A 55 14.63 39.58 -26.26
C ALA A 55 14.64 38.44 -25.22
N SER A 56 14.99 37.23 -25.66
CA SER A 56 15.10 36.05 -24.78
C SER A 56 16.16 36.22 -23.70
N ASP A 57 17.29 36.87 -24.00
CA ASP A 57 18.35 37.12 -23.04
C ASP A 57 17.95 38.19 -22.02
N ALA A 58 17.22 39.22 -22.44
CA ALA A 58 16.66 40.22 -21.53
C ALA A 58 15.63 39.61 -20.57
N GLU A 59 14.76 38.72 -21.05
CA GLU A 59 13.80 37.99 -20.21
C GLU A 59 14.51 37.03 -19.24
N LYS A 60 15.54 36.30 -19.68
CA LYS A 60 16.35 35.47 -18.77
C LYS A 60 17.06 36.32 -17.71
N ALA A 61 17.52 37.51 -18.06
CA ALA A 61 18.15 38.43 -17.11
C ALA A 61 17.14 38.95 -16.08
N SER A 62 15.94 39.32 -16.50
CA SER A 62 14.88 39.76 -15.57
C SER A 62 14.42 38.62 -14.66
N LEU A 63 14.23 37.41 -15.19
CA LEU A 63 13.89 36.22 -14.40
C LEU A 63 14.97 35.89 -13.38
N ARG A 64 16.27 36.00 -13.76
CA ARG A 64 17.37 35.81 -12.81
C ARG A 64 17.39 36.87 -11.72
N ALA A 65 17.18 38.14 -12.08
CA ALA A 65 17.09 39.23 -11.12
C ALA A 65 15.92 39.01 -10.13
N GLU A 66 14.78 38.53 -10.63
CA GLU A 66 13.62 38.23 -9.78
C GLU A 66 13.85 36.99 -8.89
N ILE A 67 14.49 35.94 -9.41
CA ILE A 67 14.94 34.80 -8.60
C ILE A 67 15.87 35.26 -7.47
N ASP A 68 16.84 36.12 -7.78
CA ASP A 68 17.79 36.61 -6.78
C ASP A 68 17.12 37.54 -5.76
N ARG A 69 16.14 38.35 -6.20
CA ARG A 69 15.29 39.16 -5.32
C ARG A 69 14.45 38.28 -4.39
N LEU A 70 13.78 37.26 -4.92
CA LEU A 70 12.98 36.32 -4.15
C LEU A 70 13.84 35.55 -3.15
N ARG A 71 14.99 35.03 -3.58
CA ARG A 71 15.96 34.38 -2.70
C ARG A 71 16.43 35.30 -1.59
N ARG A 72 16.70 36.57 -1.89
CA ARG A 72 17.07 37.57 -0.89
C ARG A 72 15.94 37.79 0.11
N ARG A 73 14.70 37.99 -0.38
CA ARG A 73 13.51 38.14 0.46
C ARG A 73 13.31 36.94 1.39
N TYR A 74 13.43 35.71 0.88
CA TYR A 74 13.32 34.49 1.70
C TYR A 74 14.46 34.38 2.71
N ARG A 75 15.69 34.76 2.33
CA ARG A 75 16.80 34.79 3.29
C ARG A 75 16.57 35.84 4.36
N GLU A 76 16.07 37.02 4.02
CA GLU A 76 15.78 38.09 4.99
C GLU A 76 14.59 37.72 5.90
N GLN A 77 13.55 37.06 5.35
CA GLN A 77 12.45 36.48 6.14
C GLN A 77 12.95 35.39 7.07
N ASN A 78 13.75 34.45 6.58
CA ASN A 78 14.34 33.38 7.39
C ASN A 78 15.38 33.89 8.36
N HIS A 79 16.16 34.93 8.04
CA HIS A 79 17.11 35.55 8.96
C HIS A 79 16.41 36.41 10.01
N SER A 80 15.29 37.06 9.69
CA SER A 80 14.48 37.79 10.67
C SER A 80 13.74 36.82 11.61
N ALA A 81 13.29 35.67 11.10
CA ALA A 81 12.74 34.59 11.92
C ALA A 81 13.83 33.88 12.75
N ALA A 82 15.00 33.60 12.17
CA ALA A 82 16.12 32.92 12.83
C ALA A 82 16.92 33.83 13.79
N SER A 83 16.73 35.14 13.74
CA SER A 83 17.28 36.08 14.75
C SER A 83 16.42 36.18 16.00
N VAL A 84 15.25 35.51 16.04
CA VAL A 84 14.38 35.43 17.22
C VAL A 84 14.36 34.02 17.81
N GLU A 85 14.47 32.94 17.04
CA GLU A 85 14.63 31.58 17.56
C GLU A 85 15.09 30.65 16.42
N GLY A 86 15.91 29.63 16.72
CA GLY A 86 16.31 28.59 15.74
C GLY A 86 15.11 27.81 15.17
N PRO A 87 15.31 26.77 14.34
CA PRO A 87 14.19 25.94 13.86
C PRO A 87 13.31 25.55 15.06
N PRO A 88 12.01 25.87 15.05
CA PRO A 88 11.22 25.88 16.27
C PRO A 88 11.24 24.46 16.84
N ALA A 89 11.64 24.31 18.10
CA ALA A 89 11.66 23.00 18.77
C ALA A 89 10.31 22.27 18.63
N GLU A 90 9.23 23.02 18.45
CA GLU A 90 7.89 22.57 18.10
C GLU A 90 7.80 21.77 16.78
N ALA A 91 8.49 22.18 15.71
CA ALA A 91 8.49 21.44 14.44
C ALA A 91 9.28 20.12 14.55
N VAL A 92 10.36 20.11 15.33
CA VAL A 92 11.13 18.89 15.62
C VAL A 92 10.32 17.94 16.51
N ASN A 93 9.59 18.47 17.49
CA ASN A 93 8.67 17.70 18.34
C ASN A 93 7.51 17.12 17.52
N LEU A 94 6.93 17.89 16.60
CA LEU A 94 5.86 17.43 15.71
C LEU A 94 6.36 16.33 14.75
N LEU A 95 7.56 16.50 14.17
CA LEU A 95 8.16 15.46 13.33
C LEU A 95 8.46 14.19 14.13
N SER A 96 8.98 14.33 15.35
CA SER A 96 9.25 13.19 16.24
C SER A 96 7.97 12.46 16.63
N ALA A 97 6.88 13.20 16.91
CA ALA A 97 5.57 12.63 17.19
C ALA A 97 4.96 11.93 15.96
N ALA A 98 5.07 12.54 14.78
CA ALA A 98 4.63 11.94 13.53
C ALA A 98 5.42 10.67 13.18
N GLN A 99 6.73 10.66 13.41
CA GLN A 99 7.60 9.51 13.21
C GLN A 99 7.20 8.35 14.15
N GLN A 100 7.02 8.64 15.44
CA GLN A 100 6.54 7.64 16.41
C GLN A 100 5.17 7.07 16.02
N GLN A 101 4.29 7.92 15.51
CA GLN A 101 2.97 7.49 15.03
C GLN A 101 3.07 6.63 13.77
N ALA A 102 3.96 6.97 12.83
CA ALA A 102 4.23 6.16 11.65
C ALA A 102 4.79 4.79 12.04
N ASP A 103 5.74 4.74 12.97
CA ASP A 103 6.33 3.50 13.48
C ASP A 103 5.27 2.63 14.18
N ALA A 104 4.35 3.23 14.94
CA ALA A 104 3.22 2.54 15.55
C ALA A 104 2.26 1.95 14.51
N TYR A 105 1.96 2.69 13.43
CA TYR A 105 1.14 2.15 12.33
C TYR A 105 1.83 1.00 11.61
N VAL A 106 3.14 1.08 11.38
CA VAL A 106 3.91 -0.03 10.79
C VAL A 106 3.86 -1.27 11.69
N ALA A 107 4.06 -1.11 13.00
CA ALA A 107 3.97 -2.22 13.95
C ALA A 107 2.56 -2.86 13.96
N GLN A 108 1.51 -2.03 13.96
CA GLN A 108 0.12 -2.52 13.90
C GLN A 108 -0.17 -3.24 12.58
N ALA A 109 0.26 -2.69 11.45
CA ALA A 109 0.08 -3.31 10.14
C ALA A 109 0.81 -4.66 10.06
N GLN A 110 2.04 -4.74 10.56
CA GLN A 110 2.81 -5.98 10.61
C GLN A 110 2.13 -7.05 11.47
N GLU A 111 1.61 -6.70 12.65
CA GLU A 111 0.89 -7.62 13.52
C GLU A 111 -0.41 -8.10 12.85
N TYR A 112 -1.17 -7.18 12.24
CA TYR A 112 -2.37 -7.52 11.49
C TYR A 112 -2.08 -8.48 10.33
N CYS A 113 -1.00 -8.25 9.56
CA CYS A 113 -0.59 -9.15 8.49
C CYS A 113 -0.19 -10.55 9.01
N ARG A 114 0.49 -10.63 10.17
CA ARG A 114 0.77 -11.91 10.83
C ARG A 114 -0.51 -12.64 11.20
N GLN A 115 -1.46 -11.94 11.82
CA GLN A 115 -2.73 -12.51 12.23
C GLN A 115 -3.54 -13.00 11.03
N LEU A 116 -3.64 -12.19 9.98
CA LEU A 116 -4.32 -12.54 8.73
C LEU A 116 -3.71 -13.80 8.10
N THR A 117 -2.38 -13.91 8.07
CA THR A 117 -1.70 -15.10 7.54
C THR A 117 -2.03 -16.36 8.34
N VAL A 118 -2.08 -16.26 9.67
CA VAL A 118 -2.44 -17.39 10.55
C VAL A 118 -3.90 -17.78 10.34
N GLN A 119 -4.81 -16.80 10.25
CA GLN A 119 -6.22 -17.03 9.99
C GLN A 119 -6.46 -17.70 8.64
N ALA A 120 -5.84 -17.19 7.57
CA ALA A 120 -5.95 -17.77 6.24
C ALA A 120 -5.46 -19.22 6.18
N ARG A 121 -4.38 -19.55 6.90
CA ARG A 121 -3.89 -20.94 6.99
C ARG A 121 -4.88 -21.86 7.69
N ARG A 122 -5.39 -21.44 8.86
CA ARG A 122 -6.40 -22.23 9.59
C ARG A 122 -7.64 -22.47 8.75
N GLN A 123 -8.14 -21.42 8.10
CA GLN A 123 -9.30 -21.53 7.22
C GLN A 123 -9.04 -22.49 6.04
N ALA A 124 -7.84 -22.46 5.44
CA ALA A 124 -7.48 -23.41 4.39
C ALA A 124 -7.42 -24.85 4.91
N GLU A 125 -6.88 -25.07 6.10
CA GLU A 125 -6.85 -26.38 6.76
C GLU A 125 -8.28 -26.90 7.03
N ASP A 126 -9.16 -26.06 7.59
CA ASP A 126 -10.55 -26.41 7.88
C ASP A 126 -11.30 -26.82 6.59
N ILE A 127 -11.13 -26.04 5.51
CA ILE A 127 -11.71 -26.35 4.20
C ILE A 127 -11.22 -27.71 3.67
N LEU A 128 -9.94 -28.02 3.82
CA LEU A 128 -9.38 -29.29 3.34
C LEU A 128 -9.91 -30.49 4.15
N VAL A 129 -10.08 -30.32 5.46
CA VAL A 129 -10.70 -31.33 6.33
C VAL A 129 -12.15 -31.56 5.90
N GLU A 130 -12.93 -30.49 5.75
CA GLU A 130 -14.34 -30.58 5.33
C GLU A 130 -14.47 -31.23 3.94
N ALA A 131 -13.65 -30.82 2.97
CA ALA A 131 -13.66 -31.40 1.63
C ALA A 131 -13.29 -32.89 1.64
N ARG A 132 -12.38 -33.31 2.53
CA ARG A 132 -12.01 -34.72 2.70
C ARG A 132 -13.15 -35.54 3.28
N ASP A 133 -13.85 -35.01 4.27
CA ASP A 133 -14.97 -35.69 4.92
C ASP A 133 -16.16 -35.84 3.94
N GLN A 134 -16.49 -34.77 3.21
CA GLN A 134 -17.50 -34.80 2.16
C GLN A 134 -17.15 -35.79 1.04
N ALA A 135 -15.89 -35.79 0.60
CA ALA A 135 -15.43 -36.72 -0.42
C ALA A 135 -15.47 -38.18 0.08
N GLY A 136 -15.15 -38.42 1.35
CA GLY A 136 -15.28 -39.74 1.98
C GLY A 136 -16.72 -40.24 1.98
N ALA A 137 -17.65 -39.40 2.43
CA ALA A 137 -19.07 -39.74 2.46
C ALA A 137 -19.64 -40.05 1.06
N ALA A 138 -19.28 -39.24 0.06
CA ALA A 138 -19.68 -39.45 -1.34
C ALA A 138 -19.10 -40.75 -1.92
N ALA A 139 -17.86 -41.07 -1.57
CA ALA A 139 -17.20 -42.29 -1.99
C ALA A 139 -17.88 -43.54 -1.40
N ASP A 140 -18.26 -43.50 -0.12
CA ASP A 140 -18.98 -44.58 0.54
C ASP A 140 -20.43 -44.71 0.03
N GLU A 141 -21.07 -43.61 -0.34
CA GLU A 141 -22.36 -43.62 -1.03
C GLU A 141 -22.26 -44.28 -2.41
N ALA A 142 -21.28 -43.90 -3.23
CA ALA A 142 -21.05 -44.51 -4.54
C ALA A 142 -20.80 -46.02 -4.42
N ALA A 143 -19.96 -46.44 -3.47
CA ALA A 143 -19.70 -47.84 -3.18
C ALA A 143 -20.97 -48.61 -2.75
N ARG A 144 -21.83 -47.99 -1.95
CA ARG A 144 -23.13 -48.58 -1.57
C ARG A 144 -24.08 -48.69 -2.77
N GLY A 145 -24.14 -47.67 -3.61
CA GLY A 145 -24.92 -47.66 -4.85
C GLY A 145 -24.48 -48.77 -5.81
N TYR A 146 -23.18 -48.93 -6.03
CA TYR A 146 -22.61 -50.02 -6.82
C TYR A 146 -23.04 -51.39 -6.30
N ARG A 147 -22.83 -51.65 -5.00
CA ARG A 147 -23.20 -52.94 -4.38
C ARG A 147 -24.68 -53.27 -4.53
N ALA A 148 -25.55 -52.27 -4.38
CA ALA A 148 -26.98 -52.45 -4.53
C ALA A 148 -27.39 -52.75 -5.99
N GLY A 149 -26.70 -52.17 -6.98
CA GLY A 149 -27.00 -52.35 -8.40
C GLY A 149 -26.31 -53.55 -9.07
N ALA A 150 -25.16 -53.98 -8.56
CA ALA A 150 -24.32 -54.99 -9.23
C ALA A 150 -24.84 -56.43 -9.08
N GLY A 151 -25.60 -56.75 -8.02
CA GLY A 151 -26.16 -58.07 -7.79
C GLY A 151 -25.12 -59.19 -7.92
N SER A 152 -25.32 -60.15 -8.83
CA SER A 152 -24.39 -61.26 -9.09
C SER A 152 -23.12 -60.87 -9.88
N SER A 153 -23.11 -59.67 -10.50
CA SER A 153 -22.00 -59.16 -11.30
C SER A 153 -21.04 -58.28 -10.49
N TYR A 154 -21.14 -58.32 -9.15
CA TYR A 154 -20.28 -57.57 -8.24
C TYR A 154 -18.80 -57.92 -8.43
N THR A 155 -17.97 -56.90 -8.60
CA THR A 155 -16.51 -57.02 -8.60
C THR A 155 -15.89 -55.97 -7.67
N ARG A 156 -14.92 -56.40 -6.86
CA ARG A 156 -14.28 -55.52 -5.88
C ARG A 156 -13.46 -54.41 -6.55
N GLU A 157 -12.81 -54.69 -7.69
CA GLU A 157 -12.05 -53.66 -8.40
C GLU A 157 -12.93 -52.52 -8.91
N VAL A 158 -14.13 -52.82 -9.40
CA VAL A 158 -15.06 -51.80 -9.92
C VAL A 158 -15.64 -50.96 -8.78
N GLU A 159 -16.00 -51.57 -7.64
CA GLU A 159 -16.41 -50.80 -6.46
C GLU A 159 -15.33 -49.81 -6.01
N GLU A 160 -14.08 -50.27 -5.97
CA GLU A 160 -12.95 -49.42 -5.56
C GLU A 160 -12.70 -48.29 -6.57
N MET A 161 -12.88 -48.54 -7.86
CA MET A 161 -12.77 -47.52 -8.90
C MET A 161 -13.89 -46.47 -8.78
N GLU A 162 -15.15 -46.89 -8.63
CA GLU A 162 -16.28 -45.98 -8.44
C GLU A 162 -16.12 -45.11 -7.20
N ARG A 163 -15.66 -45.73 -6.09
CA ARG A 163 -15.31 -45.02 -4.86
C ARG A 163 -14.26 -43.93 -5.10
N ARG A 164 -13.16 -44.26 -5.79
CA ARG A 164 -12.07 -43.30 -6.08
C ARG A 164 -12.53 -42.17 -6.99
N VAL A 165 -13.33 -42.47 -8.02
CA VAL A 165 -13.86 -41.45 -8.95
C VAL A 165 -14.77 -40.49 -8.20
N ALA A 166 -15.72 -41.00 -7.41
CA ALA A 166 -16.61 -40.18 -6.60
C ALA A 166 -15.85 -39.31 -5.58
N TRP A 167 -14.81 -39.88 -4.95
CA TRP A 167 -13.96 -39.14 -4.02
C TRP A 167 -13.26 -37.96 -4.71
N ILE A 168 -12.56 -38.21 -5.82
CA ILE A 168 -11.80 -37.17 -6.53
C ILE A 168 -12.74 -36.07 -7.05
N GLN A 169 -13.87 -36.44 -7.66
CA GLN A 169 -14.82 -35.46 -8.19
C GLN A 169 -15.40 -34.58 -7.08
N THR A 170 -15.78 -35.17 -5.95
CA THR A 170 -16.36 -34.43 -4.83
C THR A 170 -15.33 -33.52 -4.18
N PHE A 171 -14.11 -34.03 -3.94
CA PHE A 171 -13.02 -33.23 -3.37
C PHE A 171 -12.66 -32.04 -4.26
N CYS A 172 -12.43 -32.28 -5.56
CA CYS A 172 -12.10 -31.22 -6.51
C CYS A 172 -13.20 -30.17 -6.61
N ARG A 173 -14.48 -30.59 -6.60
CA ARG A 173 -15.62 -29.66 -6.62
C ARG A 173 -15.70 -28.81 -5.36
N ALA A 174 -15.52 -29.41 -4.18
CA ALA A 174 -15.54 -28.68 -2.91
C ALA A 174 -14.41 -27.63 -2.84
N VAL A 175 -13.19 -28.00 -3.22
CA VAL A 175 -12.05 -27.07 -3.27
C VAL A 175 -12.27 -25.96 -4.32
N GLN A 176 -12.85 -26.28 -5.48
CA GLN A 176 -13.13 -25.29 -6.52
C GLN A 176 -14.17 -24.25 -6.07
N ILE A 177 -15.25 -24.69 -5.42
CA ILE A 177 -16.27 -23.80 -4.87
C ILE A 177 -15.63 -22.84 -3.85
N GLN A 178 -14.76 -23.35 -2.99
CA GLN A 178 -14.06 -22.54 -1.98
C GLN A 178 -13.06 -21.56 -2.60
N MET A 179 -12.31 -21.96 -3.63
CA MET A 179 -11.41 -21.05 -4.35
C MET A 179 -12.16 -19.91 -5.03
N GLN A 180 -13.34 -20.20 -5.61
CA GLN A 180 -14.22 -19.19 -6.19
C GLN A 180 -14.78 -18.25 -5.13
N ALA A 181 -15.30 -18.79 -4.02
CA ALA A 181 -15.81 -17.99 -2.92
C ALA A 181 -14.73 -17.08 -2.30
N ALA A 182 -13.50 -17.59 -2.14
CA ALA A 182 -12.37 -16.79 -1.68
C ALA A 182 -12.01 -15.68 -2.67
N SER A 183 -11.95 -15.99 -3.97
CA SER A 183 -11.70 -14.98 -5.02
C SER A 183 -12.77 -13.90 -5.07
N ASP A 184 -14.05 -14.27 -4.90
CA ASP A 184 -15.17 -13.34 -4.86
C ASP A 184 -15.10 -12.44 -3.62
N ALA A 185 -14.77 -13.01 -2.46
CA ALA A 185 -14.57 -12.26 -1.23
C ALA A 185 -13.42 -11.24 -1.35
N PHE A 186 -12.28 -11.64 -1.95
CA PHE A 186 -11.18 -10.72 -2.22
C PHE A 186 -11.57 -9.61 -3.20
N SER A 187 -12.30 -9.95 -4.26
CA SER A 187 -12.77 -8.97 -5.25
C SER A 187 -13.74 -7.95 -4.63
N GLN A 188 -14.63 -8.41 -3.73
CA GLN A 188 -15.52 -7.53 -2.98
C GLN A 188 -14.76 -6.59 -2.04
N GLU A 189 -13.71 -7.07 -1.37
CA GLU A 189 -12.91 -6.22 -0.48
C GLU A 189 -12.12 -5.15 -1.26
N ILE A 190 -11.59 -5.50 -2.43
CA ILE A 190 -10.95 -4.54 -3.34
C ILE A 190 -11.96 -3.47 -3.79
N ALA A 191 -13.19 -3.87 -4.14
CA ALA A 191 -14.24 -2.93 -4.51
C ALA A 191 -14.57 -1.97 -3.35
N ARG A 192 -14.71 -2.48 -2.12
CA ARG A 192 -14.94 -1.64 -0.92
C ARG A 192 -13.82 -0.64 -0.68
N LEU A 193 -12.56 -1.05 -0.84
CA LEU A 193 -11.41 -0.16 -0.67
C LEU A 193 -11.36 0.92 -1.77
N SER A 194 -11.71 0.56 -3.01
CA SER A 194 -11.85 1.52 -4.11
C SER A 194 -12.95 2.55 -3.81
N ASP A 195 -14.11 2.11 -3.32
CA ASP A 195 -15.23 2.98 -2.97
C ASP A 195 -14.90 3.91 -1.80
N PHE A 196 -14.16 3.43 -0.80
CA PHE A 196 -13.70 4.29 0.30
C PHE A 196 -12.72 5.36 -0.19
N SER A 197 -11.84 5.01 -1.13
CA SER A 197 -10.90 5.96 -1.76
C SER A 197 -11.62 7.02 -2.59
N THR A 198 -12.66 6.65 -3.34
CA THR A 198 -13.43 7.62 -4.16
C THR A 198 -14.27 8.55 -3.28
N LEU A 199 -14.95 8.03 -2.26
CA LEU A 199 -15.71 8.84 -1.30
C LEU A 199 -14.81 9.81 -0.50
N SER A 200 -13.59 9.40 -0.19
CA SER A 200 -12.60 10.27 0.47
C SER A 200 -12.13 11.39 -0.47
N ALA A 201 -11.88 11.08 -1.75
CA ALA A 201 -11.50 12.07 -2.76
C ALA A 201 -12.62 13.09 -3.03
N GLU A 202 -13.88 12.67 -3.05
CA GLU A 202 -15.03 13.59 -3.21
C GLU A 202 -15.23 14.51 -1.99
N ARG A 203 -14.91 14.02 -0.79
CA ARG A 203 -14.96 14.82 0.45
C ARG A 203 -13.89 15.91 0.48
N ASP A 204 -12.68 15.59 0.01
CA ASP A 204 -11.57 16.55 -0.06
C ASP A 204 -11.73 17.54 -1.23
N GLY A 205 -12.31 17.10 -2.35
CA GLY A 205 -12.65 17.95 -3.50
C GLY A 205 -13.84 18.89 -3.29
N ARG A 206 -14.62 18.71 -2.21
CA ARG A 206 -15.75 19.58 -1.83
C ARG A 206 -15.41 20.49 -0.65
N ARG A 207 -14.18 21.00 -0.57
CA ARG A 207 -13.90 22.24 0.18
C ARG A 207 -14.35 23.42 -0.68
N PRO A 208 -15.35 24.22 -0.26
CA PRO A 208 -15.74 25.40 -1.02
C PRO A 208 -14.62 26.45 -0.93
N ASP A 209 -13.99 26.75 -2.07
CA ASP A 209 -13.29 28.01 -2.26
C ASP A 209 -14.26 29.15 -1.93
N SER A 210 -13.99 29.86 -0.83
CA SER A 210 -14.68 31.11 -0.53
C SER A 210 -14.01 32.21 -1.36
N PRO A 211 -14.71 32.86 -2.31
CA PRO A 211 -14.16 34.03 -2.96
C PRO A 211 -14.34 35.25 -2.05
N ASP A 212 -13.23 35.90 -1.71
CA ASP A 212 -13.18 37.25 -1.16
C ASP A 212 -13.96 38.21 -2.07
N GLY A 213 -15.11 38.70 -1.58
CA GLY A 213 -15.87 39.78 -2.15
C GLY A 213 -15.80 41.01 -1.25
N LEU A 214 -14.98 41.99 -1.63
CA LEU A 214 -14.94 43.32 -1.03
C LEU A 214 -16.29 44.05 -1.26
N GLY A 215 -16.93 44.45 -0.15
CA GLY A 215 -18.06 45.39 -0.13
C GLY A 215 -18.20 46.02 1.26
N GLY A 216 -17.99 47.34 1.34
CA GLY A 216 -17.84 48.13 2.57
C GLY A 216 -19.08 48.34 3.46
N PRO A 217 -18.98 49.21 4.50
CA PRO A 217 -19.69 49.08 5.77
C PRO A 217 -21.02 49.84 5.83
N GLN A 218 -22.04 49.30 6.51
CA GLN A 218 -23.18 50.11 6.95
C GLN A 218 -23.88 49.60 8.22
N ARG A 219 -23.58 50.32 9.31
CA ARG A 219 -24.40 50.76 10.45
C ARG A 219 -25.76 50.07 10.72
N ALA A 220 -25.90 49.62 11.98
CA ALA A 220 -27.16 49.33 12.66
C ALA A 220 -28.10 50.58 12.73
N PRO A 221 -29.41 50.36 12.97
CA PRO A 221 -29.89 50.55 14.35
C PRO A 221 -30.93 49.51 14.85
N GLN A 222 -30.63 48.99 16.03
CA GLN A 222 -31.47 48.76 17.22
C GLN A 222 -32.95 49.21 17.17
N HIS A 223 -33.88 48.31 17.53
CA HIS A 223 -35.00 48.55 18.49
C HIS A 223 -35.68 47.23 18.93
N ALA A 224 -35.61 46.97 20.25
CA ALA A 224 -36.61 46.39 21.19
C ALA A 224 -37.45 45.10 20.87
N ALA A 225 -37.05 43.96 21.47
CA ALA A 225 -37.71 43.08 22.48
C ALA A 225 -39.27 42.91 22.57
N PRO A 226 -39.83 41.87 23.26
CA PRO A 226 -39.32 40.52 23.65
C PRO A 226 -40.35 39.34 23.55
N ALA A 227 -39.92 38.17 24.07
CA ALA A 227 -40.67 37.02 24.62
C ALA A 227 -41.08 35.91 23.63
N SER A 228 -41.01 34.61 23.92
CA SER A 228 -40.54 33.79 25.04
C SER A 228 -40.67 32.34 24.55
N ALA A 229 -39.72 31.45 24.85
CA ALA A 229 -39.99 30.07 25.30
C ALA A 229 -38.74 29.16 25.27
N ALA A 230 -38.38 28.71 26.47
CA ALA A 230 -38.04 27.33 26.83
C ALA A 230 -36.76 26.66 26.29
N GLY A 231 -35.88 26.33 27.26
CA GLY A 231 -35.33 24.96 27.35
C GLY A 231 -33.81 24.82 27.18
N PRO A 232 -33.07 24.29 28.17
CA PRO A 232 -31.61 24.29 28.19
C PRO A 232 -31.00 22.99 27.62
N LEU A 233 -29.71 23.01 27.25
CA LEU A 233 -28.66 22.05 27.68
C LEU A 233 -27.42 22.09 26.77
N GLY A 234 -26.24 22.14 27.39
CA GLY A 234 -25.08 21.33 26.97
C GLY A 234 -24.10 21.96 25.98
N ALA A 235 -23.05 22.58 26.52
CA ALA A 235 -21.80 22.80 25.81
C ALA A 235 -21.11 21.45 25.48
N ALA A 236 -20.73 21.23 24.23
CA ALA A 236 -19.75 20.22 23.84
C ALA A 236 -18.89 20.76 22.70
N GLY A 237 -17.58 20.75 22.90
CA GLY A 237 -16.56 21.20 21.96
C GLY A 237 -16.40 20.30 20.73
N PRO A 238 -15.44 20.62 19.85
CA PRO A 238 -15.33 20.05 18.51
C PRO A 238 -15.03 18.55 18.52
N ALA A 239 -15.77 17.82 17.68
CA ALA A 239 -15.74 16.37 17.54
C ALA A 239 -14.40 15.83 17.02
N ALA A 240 -13.87 14.84 17.72
CA ALA A 240 -12.76 13.99 17.28
C ALA A 240 -13.18 13.09 16.10
N PRO A 241 -12.25 12.71 15.19
CA PRO A 241 -12.55 11.81 14.08
C PRO A 241 -12.88 10.39 14.57
N PRO A 242 -13.75 9.63 13.86
CA PRO A 242 -14.16 8.29 14.27
C PRO A 242 -12.98 7.31 14.16
N GLY A 243 -12.77 6.52 15.22
CA GLY A 243 -11.83 5.41 15.22
C GLY A 243 -12.26 4.27 14.28
N PRO A 244 -11.34 3.36 13.91
CA PRO A 244 -11.64 2.24 13.02
C PRO A 244 -12.69 1.28 13.64
N PRO A 245 -13.52 0.63 12.82
CA PRO A 245 -14.59 -0.25 13.29
C PRO A 245 -14.01 -1.48 14.00
N VAL A 246 -14.48 -1.71 15.23
CA VAL A 246 -14.24 -2.94 15.98
C VAL A 246 -14.96 -4.08 15.24
N PRO A 247 -14.30 -5.20 14.88
CA PRO A 247 -15.01 -6.34 14.32
C PRO A 247 -15.91 -6.96 15.37
N ALA A 248 -17.20 -7.07 15.05
CA ALA A 248 -18.19 -7.78 15.85
C ALA A 248 -17.73 -9.24 16.05
N GLY A 249 -17.58 -9.65 17.30
CA GLY A 249 -17.34 -11.05 17.65
C GLY A 249 -18.49 -11.94 17.17
N PRO A 250 -18.23 -13.22 16.88
CA PRO A 250 -19.27 -14.13 16.46
C PRO A 250 -20.30 -14.33 17.57
N VAL A 251 -21.56 -14.06 17.24
CA VAL A 251 -22.74 -14.44 18.02
C VAL A 251 -22.78 -15.97 18.03
N GLY A 252 -22.47 -16.57 19.18
CA GLY A 252 -22.61 -18.01 19.37
C GLY A 252 -24.11 -18.40 19.39
N PRO A 253 -24.53 -19.43 18.65
CA PRO A 253 -25.88 -19.96 18.81
C PRO A 253 -25.96 -20.75 20.11
N GLY A 254 -26.95 -20.39 20.93
CA GLY A 254 -27.31 -21.14 22.12
C GLY A 254 -27.68 -22.59 21.78
N HIS A 255 -27.31 -23.50 22.67
CA HIS A 255 -27.91 -24.82 22.76
C HIS A 255 -28.35 -25.05 24.20
N GLY A 256 -29.67 -25.13 24.37
CA GLY A 256 -30.28 -25.73 25.53
C GLY A 256 -30.49 -27.24 25.31
N ILE A 257 -30.37 -27.96 26.42
CA ILE A 257 -31.13 -29.19 26.78
C ILE A 257 -30.69 -30.52 26.13
N GLY A 258 -29.77 -31.21 26.83
CA GLY A 258 -29.80 -32.65 27.25
C GLY A 258 -29.84 -33.80 26.24
N PRO A 259 -29.59 -35.08 26.66
CA PRO A 259 -29.42 -35.59 28.03
C PRO A 259 -28.15 -36.45 28.28
N ASP A 260 -27.98 -36.81 29.55
CA ASP A 260 -27.03 -37.77 30.14
C ASP A 260 -26.74 -39.03 29.29
N VAL A 261 -25.46 -39.40 29.23
CA VAL A 261 -25.06 -40.80 29.13
C VAL A 261 -23.85 -41.06 30.02
N ASP A 262 -24.08 -41.92 31.01
CA ASP A 262 -23.14 -42.48 31.97
C ASP A 262 -21.93 -43.17 31.33
N ALA A 263 -20.81 -43.07 32.05
CA ALA A 263 -19.82 -44.12 32.32
C ALA A 263 -19.35 -45.03 31.17
N VAL A 264 -18.10 -44.82 30.75
CA VAL A 264 -17.26 -45.93 30.24
C VAL A 264 -15.99 -46.03 31.09
N PRO A 265 -15.68 -47.20 31.67
CA PRO A 265 -14.57 -47.40 32.59
C PRO A 265 -13.24 -47.64 31.86
N GLN A 266 -12.17 -47.18 32.50
CA GLN A 266 -10.79 -47.52 32.16
C GLN A 266 -10.56 -49.02 32.38
N SER A 267 -10.33 -49.78 31.30
CA SER A 267 -9.84 -51.15 31.38
C SER A 267 -8.32 -51.15 31.37
N ARG A 268 -7.75 -51.44 32.55
CA ARG A 268 -6.35 -51.82 32.74
C ARG A 268 -6.10 -53.16 32.05
N TYR A 269 -5.13 -53.21 31.16
CA TYR A 269 -4.39 -54.44 30.90
C TYR A 269 -3.03 -54.37 31.59
N ALA A 270 -2.86 -55.29 32.54
CA ALA A 270 -1.60 -55.68 33.13
C ALA A 270 -1.04 -56.90 32.39
N GLY A 271 0.29 -57.04 32.42
CA GLY A 271 1.04 -58.21 31.97
C GLY A 271 1.96 -57.87 30.80
N GLY A 272 3.28 -58.04 30.86
CA GLY A 272 4.14 -58.63 31.88
C GLY A 272 5.54 -58.78 31.25
N HIS A 273 6.57 -58.66 32.08
CA HIS A 273 7.92 -59.22 31.95
C HIS A 273 8.55 -59.31 30.55
N ASP A 274 9.62 -58.53 30.35
CA ASP A 274 10.86 -59.15 29.89
C ASP A 274 12.07 -58.54 30.61
N SER A 275 12.96 -59.42 31.03
CA SER A 275 14.07 -59.19 31.92
C SER A 275 15.28 -59.87 31.30
N ASP A 276 16.14 -59.12 30.62
CA ASP A 276 17.59 -59.41 30.54
C ASP A 276 18.31 -58.40 29.65
N ARG A 277 19.18 -57.57 30.24
CA ARG A 277 20.58 -57.44 29.82
C ARG A 277 21.38 -56.53 30.75
N ARG A 278 22.21 -57.22 31.53
CA ARG A 278 23.46 -56.82 32.22
C ARG A 278 24.15 -55.62 31.55
N ALA A 279 24.45 -54.55 32.27
CA ALA A 279 25.62 -54.41 33.15
C ALA A 279 26.95 -54.65 32.40
N HIS A 280 27.53 -53.57 31.88
CA HIS A 280 28.98 -53.42 31.79
C HIS A 280 29.36 -52.13 32.53
N ASP A 281 29.98 -52.38 33.67
CA ASP A 281 30.89 -51.52 34.40
C ASP A 281 32.03 -51.09 33.46
N ASP A 282 32.37 -49.80 33.41
CA ASP A 282 33.78 -49.41 33.53
C ASP A 282 33.93 -47.93 33.90
N SER A 283 34.96 -47.72 34.70
CA SER A 283 35.31 -46.56 35.50
C SER A 283 36.33 -45.66 34.79
N GLY A 284 36.39 -44.41 35.25
CA GLY A 284 37.53 -43.51 35.08
C GLY A 284 37.56 -42.71 33.77
N ALA A 285 38.00 -41.46 33.71
CA ALA A 285 38.70 -40.68 34.71
C ALA A 285 38.56 -39.17 34.43
N ALA A 286 38.71 -38.41 35.51
CA ALA A 286 39.10 -37.00 35.56
C ALA A 286 40.08 -36.56 34.45
N TRP A 287 40.07 -35.27 34.05
CA TRP A 287 41.21 -34.33 34.11
C TRP A 287 40.80 -32.92 33.58
N LEU A 288 40.75 -31.96 34.54
CA LEU A 288 41.06 -30.51 34.51
C LEU A 288 40.26 -29.45 33.71
N PRO A 289 40.03 -28.28 34.35
CA PRO A 289 40.07 -26.96 33.73
C PRO A 289 41.36 -26.20 34.10
N ARG A 290 41.95 -25.45 33.15
CA ARG A 290 42.66 -24.17 33.35
C ARG A 290 43.28 -23.67 32.04
N GLY A 291 43.12 -22.37 31.78
CA GLY A 291 43.71 -21.62 30.67
C GLY A 291 42.84 -20.43 30.31
#